data_AF-A0A197JC08-F1
#
_entry.id   AF-A0A197JC08-F1
#
_cell.length_a   1.000
_cell.length_b   1.000
_cell.length_c   1.000
_cell.angle_alpha   90.00
_cell.angle_beta   90.00
_cell.angle_gamma   90.00
#
_symmetry.space_group_name_H-M   'P 1'
#
loop_
_entity.id
_entity.type
_entity.pdbx_description
1 polymer ?
#
loop_
_entity_poly.entity_id
_entity_poly.type
_entity_poly.pdbx_seq_one_letter_code
_entity_poly.pdbx_strand_id
1 'polypeptide(L)'
;MSPPPLTSLDIVDNIILHPNSRQSLARASLLCKAWNTLYTPVLWRRVCYNYSHVHITPPYFEQHGVYVRRHEVESLNNYLPVFIATRHCPFIEVMDLYDCNRTP
;
A
#
# COMPACT_ATOMS: atom_id res chain seq x y z
N MET A 1 4.05 -32.38 -7.98
CA MET A 1 4.49 -31.31 -8.92
C MET A 1 4.94 -30.13 -8.08
N SER A 2 6.19 -29.69 -8.21
CA SER A 2 6.69 -28.50 -7.51
C SER A 2 5.95 -27.26 -8.04
N PRO A 3 5.47 -26.34 -7.18
CA PRO A 3 4.95 -25.07 -7.66
C PRO A 3 6.07 -24.31 -8.41
N PRO A 4 5.73 -23.55 -9.47
CA PRO A 4 6.73 -22.81 -10.24
C PRO A 4 7.51 -21.86 -9.33
N PRO A 5 8.83 -21.72 -9.51
CA PRO A 5 9.70 -21.02 -8.57
C PRO A 5 9.36 -19.53 -8.36
N LEU A 6 8.53 -18.93 -9.22
CA LEU A 6 8.13 -17.53 -9.16
C LEU A 6 6.85 -17.27 -8.35
N THR A 7 6.22 -18.29 -7.76
CA THR A 7 4.99 -18.11 -6.95
C THR A 7 5.23 -18.00 -5.44
N SER A 8 6.48 -18.06 -4.98
CA SER A 8 6.79 -17.86 -3.56
C SER A 8 6.82 -16.37 -3.21
N LEU A 9 6.05 -15.98 -2.19
CA LEU A 9 6.03 -14.61 -1.65
C LEU A 9 7.44 -14.16 -1.23
N ASP A 10 8.23 -15.08 -0.66
CA ASP A 10 9.60 -14.81 -0.19
C ASP A 10 10.55 -14.47 -1.35
N ILE A 11 10.30 -15.03 -2.53
CA ILE A 11 11.11 -14.76 -3.73
C ILE A 11 10.72 -13.41 -4.31
N VAL A 12 9.44 -13.05 -4.25
CA VAL A 12 8.93 -11.76 -4.71
C VAL A 12 9.46 -10.61 -3.87
N ASP A 13 9.52 -10.76 -2.55
CA ASP A 13 10.09 -9.75 -1.65
C ASP A 13 11.57 -9.47 -1.91
N ASN A 14 12.31 -10.47 -2.40
CA ASN A 14 13.73 -10.35 -2.72
C ASN A 14 14.02 -10.00 -4.19
N ILE A 15 13.11 -10.29 -5.14
CA ILE A 15 13.29 -9.98 -6.57
C ILE A 15 12.69 -8.61 -6.92
N ILE A 16 11.55 -8.24 -6.33
CA ILE A 16 10.96 -6.91 -6.51
C ILE A 16 11.53 -5.95 -5.48
N LEU A 17 12.86 -5.87 -5.40
CA LEU A 17 13.53 -4.90 -4.54
C LEU A 17 13.22 -3.45 -4.96
N HIS A 18 12.95 -3.21 -6.25
CA HIS A 18 12.72 -1.87 -6.77
C HIS A 18 11.75 -1.91 -7.97
N PRO A 19 10.43 -1.92 -7.73
CA PRO A 19 9.52 -1.60 -8.82
C PRO A 19 9.80 -0.16 -9.24
N ASN A 20 10.34 0.05 -10.44
CA ASN A 20 10.65 1.38 -10.99
C ASN A 20 9.47 2.37 -10.90
N SER A 21 8.23 1.86 -10.81
CA SER A 21 7.04 2.63 -10.46
C SER A 21 5.96 1.73 -9.85
N ARG A 22 5.24 2.23 -8.82
CA ARG A 22 4.02 1.60 -8.29
C ARG A 22 2.95 1.39 -9.37
N GLN A 23 2.91 2.25 -10.38
CA GLN A 23 1.97 2.12 -11.50
C GLN A 23 2.27 0.89 -12.34
N SER A 24 3.55 0.55 -12.51
CA SER A 24 3.96 -0.67 -13.22
C SER A 24 3.56 -1.92 -12.43
N LEU A 25 3.68 -1.91 -11.10
CA LEU A 25 3.16 -2.99 -10.25
C LEU A 25 1.65 -3.13 -10.33
N ALA A 26 0.92 -2.02 -10.28
CA ALA A 26 -0.53 -2.03 -10.42
C ALA A 26 -0.94 -2.65 -11.76
N ARG A 27 -0.30 -2.25 -12.87
CA ARG A 27 -0.52 -2.83 -14.20
C ARG A 27 -0.18 -4.33 -14.24
N ALA A 28 0.95 -4.73 -13.65
CA ALA A 28 1.37 -6.13 -13.56
C ALA A 28 0.35 -6.99 -12.79
N SER A 29 -0.22 -6.46 -11.71
CA SER A 29 -1.22 -7.16 -10.89
C SER A 29 -2.53 -7.44 -11.64
N LEU A 30 -2.77 -6.80 -12.78
CA LEU A 30 -3.97 -6.98 -13.61
C LEU A 30 -3.79 -8.06 -14.69
N LEU A 31 -2.57 -8.53 -14.95
CA LEU A 31 -2.30 -9.44 -16.09
C LEU A 31 -2.87 -10.85 -15.89
N CYS A 32 -2.68 -11.44 -14.71
CA CYS A 32 -3.23 -12.76 -14.39
C CYS A 32 -3.34 -12.98 -12.88
N LYS A 33 -4.08 -14.02 -12.47
CA LYS A 33 -4.31 -14.34 -11.03
C LYS A 33 -3.01 -14.56 -10.25
N ALA A 34 -2.02 -15.21 -10.85
CA ALA A 34 -0.73 -15.45 -10.21
C ALA A 34 -0.03 -14.12 -9.92
N TRP A 35 0.05 -13.24 -10.91
CA TRP A 35 0.66 -11.91 -10.76
C TRP A 35 -0.13 -11.05 -9.78
N ASN A 36 -1.46 -11.09 -9.83
CA ASN A 36 -2.31 -10.41 -8.85
C ASN A 36 -1.95 -10.81 -7.41
N THR A 37 -1.87 -12.13 -7.16
CA THR A 37 -1.55 -12.69 -5.84
C THR A 37 -0.17 -12.25 -5.36
N LEU A 38 0.80 -12.15 -6.26
CA LEU A 38 2.19 -11.80 -5.94
C LEU A 38 2.38 -10.29 -5.72
N TYR A 39 1.81 -9.46 -6.59
CA TYR A 39 2.08 -8.01 -6.59
C TYR A 39 1.14 -7.21 -5.70
N THR A 40 -0.06 -7.71 -5.39
CA THR A 40 -1.01 -6.99 -4.52
C THR A 40 -0.43 -6.73 -3.13
N PRO A 41 0.16 -7.70 -2.41
CA PRO A 41 0.76 -7.44 -1.11
C PRO A 41 1.86 -6.37 -1.16
N VAL A 42 2.68 -6.39 -2.21
CA VAL A 42 3.79 -5.43 -2.39
C VAL A 42 3.26 -4.02 -2.69
N LEU A 43 2.23 -3.90 -3.54
CA LEU A 43 1.62 -2.62 -3.90
C LEU A 43 1.02 -1.92 -2.67
N TRP A 44 0.40 -2.69 -1.78
CA TRP A 44 -0.29 -2.18 -0.59
C TRP A 44 0.60 -2.09 0.65
N ARG A 45 1.83 -2.62 0.61
CA ARG A 45 2.75 -2.61 1.76
C ARG A 45 3.02 -1.21 2.31
N ARG A 46 3.15 -0.22 1.42
CA ARG A 46 3.34 1.19 1.78
C ARG A 46 2.27 2.01 1.08
N VAL A 47 1.43 2.69 1.84
CA VAL A 47 0.38 3.58 1.34
C VAL A 47 0.74 5.00 1.73
N CYS A 48 0.79 5.89 0.75
CA CYS A 48 1.00 7.33 0.96
C CYS A 48 -0.19 8.05 0.37
N TYR A 49 -0.81 8.92 1.16
CA TYR A 49 -2.02 9.61 0.75
C TYR A 49 -2.08 11.01 1.33
N ASN A 50 -2.49 11.95 0.48
CA ASN A 50 -2.71 13.33 0.84
C ASN A 50 -4.20 13.60 1.02
N TYR A 51 -4.62 13.80 2.27
CA TYR A 51 -6.03 14.01 2.63
C TYR A 51 -6.48 15.47 2.48
N SER A 52 -5.59 16.36 2.06
CA SER A 52 -5.96 17.75 1.73
C SER A 52 -6.84 17.83 0.46
N HIS A 53 -6.79 16.82 -0.40
CA HIS A 53 -7.64 16.73 -1.58
C HIS A 53 -8.95 15.99 -1.26
N VAL A 54 -9.99 16.77 -0.98
CA VAL A 54 -11.37 16.34 -0.63
C VAL A 54 -12.04 15.39 -1.67
N HIS A 55 -11.44 15.22 -2.85
CA HIS A 55 -12.01 14.43 -3.96
C HIS A 55 -11.29 13.12 -4.27
N ILE A 56 -10.27 12.75 -3.50
CA ILE A 56 -9.59 11.47 -3.74
C ILE A 56 -10.39 10.38 -3.00
N THR A 57 -10.75 9.33 -3.72
CA THR A 57 -11.38 8.12 -3.16
C THR A 57 -10.42 7.52 -2.11
N PRO A 58 -10.85 7.33 -0.86
CA PRO A 58 -10.00 6.72 0.15
C PRO A 58 -9.52 5.34 -0.35
N PRO A 59 -8.28 4.94 -0.02
CA PRO A 59 -7.77 3.64 -0.43
C PRO A 59 -8.71 2.51 0.04
N TYR A 60 -8.87 1.47 -0.78
CA TYR A 60 -9.69 0.29 -0.48
C TYR A 60 -9.08 -0.59 0.64
N PHE A 61 -8.96 -0.02 1.84
CA PHE A 61 -8.38 -0.69 3.00
C PHE A 61 -9.22 -1.89 3.46
N GLU A 62 -10.52 -1.93 3.17
CA GLU A 62 -11.38 -3.07 3.50
C GLU A 62 -10.88 -4.38 2.89
N GLN A 63 -10.34 -4.35 1.66
CA GLN A 63 -9.87 -5.54 0.95
C GLN A 63 -8.37 -5.79 1.13
N HIS A 64 -7.59 -4.72 1.34
CA HIS A 64 -6.13 -4.80 1.25
C HIS A 64 -5.40 -4.33 2.51
N GLY A 65 -6.11 -3.90 3.54
CA GLY A 65 -5.53 -3.36 4.77
C GLY A 65 -4.63 -4.34 5.51
N VAL A 66 -4.86 -5.65 5.37
CA VAL A 66 -3.99 -6.71 5.91
C VAL A 66 -2.56 -6.69 5.37
N TYR A 67 -2.32 -6.05 4.23
CA TYR A 67 -1.00 -5.95 3.63
C TYR A 67 -0.25 -4.67 4.02
N VAL A 68 -0.95 -3.68 4.55
CA VAL A 68 -0.39 -2.36 4.87
C VAL A 68 0.54 -2.47 6.08
N ARG A 69 1.80 -2.12 5.88
CA ARG A 69 2.84 -2.06 6.93
C ARG A 69 3.25 -0.63 7.25
N ARG A 70 3.24 0.25 6.25
CA ARG A 70 3.55 1.66 6.42
C ARG A 70 2.45 2.54 5.86
N HIS A 71 1.94 3.45 6.68
CA HIS A 71 0.93 4.42 6.29
C HIS A 71 1.47 5.85 6.46
N GLU A 72 1.52 6.59 5.35
CA GLU A 72 1.98 7.97 5.30
C GLU A 72 0.79 8.88 5.03
N VAL A 73 0.49 9.74 6.00
CA VAL A 73 -0.64 10.66 5.98
C VAL A 73 -0.10 12.07 5.80
N GLU A 74 -0.32 12.64 4.63
CA GLU A 74 0.03 14.02 4.33
C GLU A 74 -1.22 14.89 4.57
N SER A 75 -1.14 15.86 5.48
CA SER A 75 -2.22 16.70 6.04
C SER A 75 -3.09 16.04 7.12
N LEU A 76 -2.77 16.34 8.39
CA LEU A 76 -3.54 15.97 9.59
C LEU A 76 -4.81 16.81 9.83
N ASN A 77 -5.12 17.77 8.96
CA ASN A 77 -6.32 18.61 9.08
C ASN A 77 -7.64 17.81 9.13
N ASN A 78 -7.58 16.51 8.81
CA ASN A 78 -8.67 15.57 8.98
C ASN A 78 -8.14 14.28 9.65
N TYR A 79 -8.66 13.93 10.83
CA TYR A 79 -8.30 12.71 11.57
C TYR A 79 -9.05 11.45 11.10
N LEU A 80 -10.15 11.63 10.35
CA LEU A 80 -10.95 10.54 9.80
C LEU A 80 -10.12 9.46 9.09
N PRO A 81 -9.06 9.79 8.33
CA PRO A 81 -8.32 8.78 7.61
C PRO A 81 -7.37 7.95 8.45
N VAL A 82 -6.85 8.52 9.54
CA VAL A 82 -6.12 7.76 10.56
C VAL A 82 -7.08 6.73 11.19
N PHE A 83 -8.33 7.13 11.46
CA PHE A 83 -9.35 6.24 12.00
C PHE A 83 -9.73 5.11 11.01
N ILE A 84 -9.92 5.42 9.73
CA ILE A 84 -10.22 4.42 8.70
C ILE A 84 -9.04 3.44 8.56
N ALA A 85 -7.80 3.95 8.49
CA ALA A 85 -6.64 3.10 8.35
C ALA A 85 -6.45 2.17 9.56
N THR A 86 -6.56 2.69 10.78
CA THR A 86 -6.44 1.88 12.00
C THR A 86 -7.52 0.79 12.12
N ARG A 87 -8.73 1.04 11.61
CA ARG A 87 -9.80 0.03 11.60
C ARG A 87 -9.53 -1.15 10.66
N HIS A 88 -8.93 -0.88 9.50
CA HIS A 88 -8.83 -1.86 8.42
C HIS A 88 -7.41 -2.41 8.22
N CYS A 89 -6.40 -1.78 8.82
CA CYS A 89 -4.99 -2.14 8.67
C CYS A 89 -4.40 -2.57 10.02
N PRO A 90 -4.66 -3.82 10.46
CA PRO A 90 -4.26 -4.28 11.79
C PRO A 90 -2.75 -4.48 11.96
N PHE A 91 -1.99 -4.46 10.87
CA PHE A 91 -0.55 -4.76 10.84
C PHE A 91 0.32 -3.56 10.47
N ILE A 92 -0.18 -2.33 10.66
CA ILE A 92 0.65 -1.14 10.50
C ILE A 92 1.78 -1.19 11.52
N GLU A 93 3.00 -1.16 11.01
CA GLU A 93 4.26 -1.11 11.78
C GLU A 93 4.74 0.34 11.92
N VAL A 94 4.52 1.16 10.90
CA VAL A 94 4.94 2.56 10.85
C VAL A 94 3.81 3.45 10.36
N MET A 95 3.50 4.50 11.11
CA MET A 95 2.55 5.55 10.71
C MET A 95 3.28 6.89 10.73
N ASP A 96 3.55 7.45 9.55
CA ASP A 96 4.18 8.76 9.41
C ASP A 96 3.09 9.81 9.17
N LEU A 97 3.06 10.83 10.02
CA LEU A 97 2.08 11.90 9.97
C LEU A 97 2.81 13.19 9.59
N TYR A 98 2.51 13.72 8.40
CA TYR A 98 3.10 14.95 7.90
C TYR A 98 2.07 16.08 7.99
N ASP A 99 2.47 17.16 8.63
CA ASP A 99 1.67 18.38 8.70
C ASP A 99 2.09 19.31 7.55
N CYS A 100 1.19 19.57 6.60
CA CYS A 100 1.45 20.46 5.46
C CYS A 100 1.69 21.92 5.88
N ASN A 101 1.51 22.24 7.17
CA ASN A 101 1.67 23.59 7.72
C ASN A 101 3.12 23.94 8.12
N ARG A 102 4.12 23.10 7.84
CA ARG A 102 5.52 23.50 7.94
C ARG A 102 5.97 24.22 6.66
N THR A 103 5.65 25.50 6.54
CA THR A 103 6.54 26.42 5.83
C THR A 103 7.85 26.55 6.61
N PRO A 104 9.02 26.60 5.93
CA PRO A 104 10.32 26.82 6.58
C PRO A 104 10.37 28.17 7.30
#